data_AF-Q5KUQ9-F1
#
_entry.id   AF-Q5KUQ9-F1
#
_cell.length_a   1.000
_cell.length_b   1.000
_cell.length_c   1.000
_cell.angle_alpha   90.00
_cell.angle_beta   90.00
_cell.angle_gamma   90.00
#
_symmetry.space_group_name_H-M   'P 1'
#
loop_
_entity.id
_entity.type
_entity.pdbx_description
1 polymer ?
#
loop_
_entity_poly.entity_id
_entity_poly.type
_entity_poly.pdbx_seq_one_letter_code
_entity_poly.pdbx_strand_id
1 'polypeptide(L)'
;MTEEGGVLLSALVDDYKELQESSLKDMELIDAGFKIMKKFVYWETIKSEFIDMQLFDILIGNQDRHPFNWQLLFLETGAKFSPIYDNGASLGFRFEDEKLIQMVSNPQEMNKYTEKTRVKAGIFEKKKVKAKDLLTYISKNFTDEFNQSIQKLVEFDLIRYSDFIQSLDILSEAQKDWLLNIVPFRRKKILEWIGRDDQ
;
A
#
# COMPACT_ATOMS: atom_id res chain seq x y z
N MET A 1 8.30 -21.89 -10.27
CA MET A 1 6.87 -21.68 -10.59
C MET A 1 6.42 -20.40 -9.91
N THR A 2 5.43 -19.69 -10.45
CA THR A 2 4.85 -18.50 -9.81
C THR A 2 3.36 -18.69 -9.67
N GLU A 3 2.78 -18.24 -8.55
CA GLU A 3 1.34 -18.31 -8.33
C GLU A 3 0.86 -17.04 -7.64
N GLU A 4 -0.24 -16.48 -8.15
CA GLU A 4 -0.82 -15.24 -7.65
C GLU A 4 -1.46 -15.45 -6.28
N GLY A 5 -1.41 -14.40 -5.44
CA GLY A 5 -1.95 -14.43 -4.08
C GLY A 5 -3.44 -14.77 -4.06
N GLY A 6 -4.23 -14.26 -5.00
CA GLY A 6 -5.66 -14.54 -5.12
C GLY A 6 -5.97 -16.00 -5.41
N VAL A 7 -5.18 -16.63 -6.30
CA VAL A 7 -5.32 -18.07 -6.59
C VAL A 7 -4.95 -18.89 -5.37
N LEU A 8 -3.80 -18.59 -4.75
CA LEU A 8 -3.31 -19.32 -3.57
C LEU A 8 -4.27 -19.21 -2.38
N LEU A 9 -4.75 -18.00 -2.07
CA LEU A 9 -5.67 -17.78 -0.96
C LEU A 9 -7.00 -18.51 -1.18
N SER A 10 -7.53 -18.49 -2.41
CA SER A 10 -8.77 -19.18 -2.77
C SER A 10 -8.65 -20.71 -2.73
N ALA A 11 -7.46 -21.23 -2.99
CA ALA A 11 -7.18 -22.68 -3.00
C ALA A 11 -6.77 -23.23 -1.62
N LEU A 12 -6.12 -22.43 -0.79
CA LEU A 12 -5.45 -22.89 0.45
C LEU A 12 -6.09 -22.38 1.74
N VAL A 13 -7.09 -21.52 1.66
CA VAL A 13 -7.79 -20.99 2.85
C VAL A 13 -9.31 -21.05 2.62
N ASP A 14 -9.97 -22.02 3.25
CA ASP A 14 -11.39 -22.35 3.01
C ASP A 14 -12.33 -21.13 3.10
N ASP A 15 -12.17 -20.32 4.15
CA ASP A 15 -13.05 -19.17 4.42
C ASP A 15 -12.73 -17.92 3.57
N TYR A 16 -11.76 -17.99 2.65
CA TYR A 16 -11.33 -16.81 1.88
C TYR A 16 -12.44 -16.31 0.95
N LYS A 17 -13.18 -17.21 0.30
CA LYS A 17 -14.30 -16.84 -0.58
C LYS A 17 -15.42 -16.18 0.21
N GLU A 18 -15.75 -16.71 1.39
CA GLU A 18 -16.74 -16.14 2.29
C GLU A 18 -16.35 -14.73 2.74
N LEU A 19 -15.06 -14.48 3.02
CA LEU A 19 -14.57 -13.13 3.32
C LEU A 19 -14.86 -12.16 2.16
N GLN A 20 -14.63 -12.56 0.90
CA GLN A 20 -14.88 -11.70 -0.26
C GLN A 20 -16.37 -11.34 -0.38
N GLU A 21 -17.26 -12.27 -0.05
CA GLU A 21 -18.72 -12.11 -0.13
C GLU A 21 -19.36 -11.47 1.12
N SER A 22 -18.63 -11.41 2.24
CA SER A 22 -19.14 -10.89 3.52
C SER A 22 -19.69 -9.46 3.46
N SER A 23 -20.53 -9.08 4.42
CA SER A 23 -20.99 -7.68 4.57
C SER A 23 -20.08 -6.82 5.46
N LEU A 24 -18.97 -7.39 5.96
CA LEU A 24 -18.02 -6.73 6.86
C LEU A 24 -17.41 -5.46 6.25
N LYS A 25 -17.14 -4.46 7.08
CA LYS A 25 -16.57 -3.17 6.67
C LYS A 25 -15.51 -2.68 7.65
N ASP A 26 -14.72 -1.71 7.18
CA ASP A 26 -13.75 -0.96 7.97
C ASP A 26 -12.89 -1.88 8.87
N MET A 27 -12.79 -1.62 10.17
CA MET A 27 -11.92 -2.39 11.07
C MET A 27 -12.28 -3.87 11.19
N GLU A 28 -13.57 -4.23 11.11
CA GLU A 28 -14.00 -5.63 11.17
C GLU A 28 -13.55 -6.39 9.91
N LEU A 29 -13.63 -5.72 8.75
CA LEU A 29 -13.14 -6.30 7.50
C LEU A 29 -11.61 -6.46 7.51
N ILE A 30 -10.88 -5.47 8.04
CA ILE A 30 -9.42 -5.55 8.20
C ILE A 30 -9.07 -6.76 9.08
N ASP A 31 -9.70 -6.87 10.25
CA ASP A 31 -9.42 -7.96 11.18
C ASP A 31 -9.73 -9.34 10.58
N ALA A 32 -10.87 -9.50 9.93
CA ALA A 32 -11.22 -10.73 9.23
C ALA A 32 -10.22 -11.04 8.09
N GLY A 33 -9.78 -10.03 7.35
CA GLY A 33 -8.77 -10.16 6.30
C GLY A 33 -7.44 -10.70 6.82
N PHE A 34 -6.90 -10.12 7.91
CA PHE A 34 -5.66 -10.60 8.49
C PHE A 34 -5.80 -11.94 9.23
N LYS A 35 -7.00 -12.30 9.70
CA LYS A 35 -7.27 -13.67 10.17
C LYS A 35 -7.16 -14.69 9.05
N ILE A 36 -7.65 -14.39 7.84
CA ILE A 36 -7.41 -15.23 6.65
C ILE A 36 -5.91 -15.31 6.37
N MET A 37 -5.21 -14.17 6.33
CA MET A 37 -3.78 -14.16 6.06
C MET A 37 -3.00 -15.00 7.08
N LYS A 38 -3.33 -14.96 8.37
CA LYS A 38 -2.69 -15.80 9.39
C LYS A 38 -2.95 -17.31 9.22
N LYS A 39 -4.03 -17.71 8.54
CA LYS A 39 -4.29 -19.12 8.18
C LYS A 39 -3.53 -19.56 6.93
N PHE A 40 -3.04 -18.62 6.13
CA PHE A 40 -2.31 -18.92 4.91
C PHE A 40 -0.99 -19.61 5.24
N VAL A 41 -0.74 -20.79 4.64
CA VAL A 41 0.42 -21.64 4.98
C VAL A 41 1.78 -20.94 4.79
N TYR A 42 1.87 -19.97 3.89
CA TYR A 42 3.09 -19.20 3.64
C TYR A 42 3.19 -17.90 4.44
N TRP A 43 2.25 -17.63 5.36
CA TRP A 43 2.17 -16.35 6.07
C TRP A 43 3.47 -15.99 6.79
N GLU A 44 4.00 -16.90 7.61
CA GLU A 44 5.24 -16.64 8.35
C GLU A 44 6.45 -16.39 7.43
N THR A 45 6.41 -16.91 6.19
CA THR A 45 7.45 -16.69 5.19
C THR A 45 7.37 -15.32 4.53
N ILE A 46 6.18 -14.72 4.44
CA ILE A 46 5.96 -13.51 3.63
C ILE A 46 5.48 -12.30 4.40
N LYS A 47 5.16 -12.44 5.70
CA LYS A 47 4.50 -11.39 6.48
C LYS A 47 5.27 -10.08 6.46
N SER A 48 6.61 -10.10 6.49
CA SER A 48 7.42 -8.88 6.48
C SER A 48 7.25 -8.12 5.17
N GLU A 49 7.44 -8.78 4.03
CA GLU A 49 7.29 -8.21 2.69
C GLU A 49 5.83 -7.82 2.40
N PHE A 50 4.88 -8.60 2.88
CA PHE A 50 3.46 -8.30 2.75
C PHE A 50 3.09 -7.02 3.50
N ILE A 51 3.61 -6.82 4.71
CA ILE A 51 3.40 -5.60 5.50
C ILE A 51 4.14 -4.40 4.87
N ASP A 52 5.37 -4.58 4.38
CA ASP A 52 6.08 -3.55 3.60
C ASP A 52 5.23 -3.06 2.42
N MET A 53 4.63 -3.99 1.66
CA MET A 53 3.75 -3.68 0.54
C MET A 53 2.56 -2.83 0.99
N GLN A 54 1.96 -3.10 2.16
CA GLN A 54 0.84 -2.30 2.67
C GLN A 54 1.24 -0.84 2.91
N LEU A 55 2.38 -0.62 3.59
CA LEU A 55 2.85 0.73 3.89
C LEU A 55 3.26 1.46 2.60
N PHE A 56 3.90 0.75 1.67
CA PHE A 56 4.25 1.29 0.36
C PHE A 56 3.00 1.70 -0.43
N ASP A 57 1.98 0.85 -0.50
CA ASP A 57 0.71 1.14 -1.18
C ASP A 57 -0.02 2.33 -0.53
N ILE A 58 0.08 2.52 0.79
CA ILE A 58 -0.44 3.73 1.46
C ILE A 58 0.34 4.98 1.04
N LEU A 59 1.69 4.90 0.99
CA LEU A 59 2.56 6.00 0.58
C LEU A 59 2.25 6.47 -0.85
N ILE A 60 2.15 5.54 -1.81
CA ILE A 60 1.85 5.88 -3.20
C ILE A 60 0.34 6.05 -3.45
N GLY A 61 -0.48 5.69 -2.47
CA GLY A 61 -1.94 5.73 -2.53
C GLY A 61 -2.53 4.80 -3.59
N ASN A 62 -2.00 3.58 -3.67
CA ASN A 62 -2.48 2.53 -4.57
C ASN A 62 -3.87 2.07 -4.16
N GLN A 63 -4.84 2.29 -5.05
CA GLN A 63 -6.23 1.96 -4.75
C GLN A 63 -6.65 0.57 -5.25
N ASP A 64 -5.76 -0.16 -5.92
CA ASP A 64 -6.11 -1.36 -6.67
C ASP A 64 -5.19 -2.57 -6.43
N ARG A 65 -4.44 -2.59 -5.32
CA ARG A 65 -3.75 -3.81 -4.84
C ARG A 65 -4.75 -4.89 -4.42
N HIS A 66 -5.32 -5.58 -5.38
CA HIS A 66 -6.13 -6.77 -5.17
C HIS A 66 -5.22 -8.01 -5.02
N PRO A 67 -5.72 -9.16 -4.55
CA PRO A 67 -4.88 -10.31 -4.22
C PRO A 67 -4.16 -10.93 -5.43
N PHE A 68 -4.63 -10.69 -6.66
CA PHE A 68 -3.93 -11.10 -7.88
C PHE A 68 -2.76 -10.18 -8.30
N ASN A 69 -2.56 -9.05 -7.60
CA ASN A 69 -1.47 -8.09 -7.86
C ASN A 69 -0.26 -8.27 -6.95
N TRP A 70 -0.07 -9.49 -6.44
CA TRP A 70 1.15 -9.96 -5.81
C TRP A 70 1.19 -11.48 -5.96
N GLN A 71 2.39 -12.08 -5.90
CA GLN A 71 2.55 -13.50 -6.15
C GLN A 71 3.66 -14.10 -5.30
N LEU A 72 3.65 -15.43 -5.18
CA LEU A 72 4.77 -16.18 -4.63
C LEU A 72 5.61 -16.80 -5.74
N LEU A 73 6.93 -16.77 -5.53
CA LEU A 73 7.90 -17.48 -6.32
C LEU A 73 8.22 -18.80 -5.60
N PHE A 74 7.90 -19.92 -6.23
CA PHE A 74 8.27 -21.25 -5.77
C PHE A 74 9.60 -21.65 -6.39
N LEU A 75 10.60 -21.76 -5.51
CA LEU A 75 11.97 -22.17 -5.78
C LEU A 75 12.23 -23.53 -5.13
N GLU A 76 13.32 -24.19 -5.52
CA GLU A 76 13.76 -25.44 -4.87
C GLU A 76 13.99 -25.27 -3.36
N THR A 77 14.40 -24.06 -2.94
CA THR A 77 14.67 -23.73 -1.54
C THR A 77 13.42 -23.30 -0.76
N GLY A 78 12.24 -23.30 -1.37
CA GLY A 78 10.97 -22.88 -0.76
C GLY A 78 10.27 -21.74 -1.50
N ALA A 79 9.28 -21.14 -0.86
CA ALA A 79 8.51 -20.02 -1.39
C ALA A 79 9.12 -18.67 -0.98
N LYS A 80 9.03 -17.67 -1.86
CA LYS A 80 9.40 -16.27 -1.57
C LYS A 80 8.33 -15.32 -2.09
N PHE A 81 8.16 -14.19 -1.42
CA PHE A 81 7.34 -13.10 -1.96
C PHE A 81 8.01 -12.52 -3.21
N SER A 82 7.24 -12.26 -4.26
CA SER A 82 7.79 -11.65 -5.47
C SER A 82 8.12 -10.17 -5.27
N PRO A 83 8.96 -9.58 -6.12
CA PRO A 83 8.91 -8.13 -6.32
C PRO A 83 7.47 -7.69 -6.61
N ILE A 84 7.08 -6.54 -6.06
CA ILE A 84 5.76 -5.96 -6.34
C ILE A 84 5.71 -5.44 -7.78
N TYR A 85 4.56 -5.61 -8.42
CA TYR A 85 4.29 -5.18 -9.79
C TYR A 85 2.91 -4.52 -9.86
N ASP A 86 2.53 -4.02 -11.04
CA ASP A 86 1.21 -3.41 -11.29
C ASP A 86 0.82 -2.34 -10.25
N ASN A 87 1.65 -1.29 -10.17
CA ASN A 87 1.45 -0.14 -9.29
C ASN A 87 0.73 1.02 -9.99
N GLY A 88 0.19 0.80 -11.20
CA GLY A 88 -0.31 1.87 -12.07
C GLY A 88 -1.48 2.65 -11.49
N ALA A 89 -2.29 2.02 -10.63
CA ALA A 89 -3.44 2.64 -9.97
C ALA A 89 -3.07 3.53 -8.77
N SER A 90 -1.98 4.29 -8.88
CA SER A 90 -1.35 5.05 -7.79
C SER A 90 -1.02 6.49 -8.21
N LEU A 91 -0.48 7.29 -7.28
CA LEU A 91 0.16 8.58 -7.56
C LEU A 91 -0.66 9.58 -8.39
N GLY A 92 -1.99 9.52 -8.31
CA GLY A 92 -2.85 10.45 -9.04
C GLY A 92 -2.98 10.17 -10.54
N PHE A 93 -2.67 8.95 -11.02
CA PHE A 93 -2.67 8.55 -12.44
C PHE A 93 -3.92 8.91 -13.27
N ARG A 94 -5.06 9.18 -12.60
CA ARG A 94 -6.36 9.48 -13.23
C ARG A 94 -6.63 10.97 -13.41
N PHE A 95 -5.72 11.83 -12.96
CA PHE A 95 -5.91 13.27 -12.96
C PHE A 95 -5.14 13.89 -14.12
N GLU A 96 -5.84 14.76 -14.85
CA GLU A 96 -5.24 15.66 -15.83
C GLU A 96 -4.38 16.73 -15.12
N ASP A 97 -3.47 17.33 -15.86
CA ASP A 97 -2.49 18.30 -15.36
C ASP A 97 -3.14 19.49 -14.63
N GLU A 98 -4.27 20.01 -15.12
CA GLU A 98 -4.98 21.12 -14.47
C GLU A 98 -5.44 20.73 -13.07
N LYS A 99 -5.88 19.48 -12.89
CA LYS A 99 -6.32 18.98 -11.59
C LYS A 99 -5.12 18.78 -10.65
N LEU A 100 -4.00 18.30 -11.17
CA LEU A 100 -2.76 18.14 -10.41
C LEU A 100 -2.28 19.51 -9.88
N ILE A 101 -2.18 20.51 -10.74
CA ILE A 101 -1.78 21.89 -10.37
C ILE A 101 -2.72 22.46 -9.31
N GLN A 102 -4.04 22.29 -9.49
CA GLN A 102 -5.04 22.74 -8.52
C GLN A 102 -4.81 22.10 -7.14
N MET A 103 -4.50 20.80 -7.10
CA MET A 103 -4.27 20.09 -5.85
C MET A 103 -2.98 20.53 -5.18
N VAL A 104 -1.86 20.62 -5.91
CA VAL A 104 -0.58 21.08 -5.34
C VAL A 104 -0.70 22.49 -4.74
N SER A 105 -1.42 23.37 -5.42
CA SER A 105 -1.65 24.75 -4.98
C SER A 105 -2.56 24.88 -3.76
N ASN A 106 -3.18 23.78 -3.29
CA ASN A 106 -4.15 23.78 -2.20
C ASN A 106 -3.84 22.65 -1.19
N PRO A 107 -3.09 22.96 -0.10
CA PRO A 107 -2.74 21.99 0.92
C PRO A 107 -3.94 21.28 1.56
N GLN A 108 -5.09 21.95 1.69
CA GLN A 108 -6.31 21.37 2.24
C GLN A 108 -6.87 20.28 1.33
N GLU A 109 -6.84 20.47 0.00
CA GLU A 109 -7.27 19.46 -0.96
C GLU A 109 -6.28 18.28 -1.03
N MET A 110 -4.97 18.52 -0.95
CA MET A 110 -3.98 17.43 -0.81
C MET A 110 -4.19 16.62 0.47
N ASN A 111 -4.43 17.31 1.60
CA ASN A 111 -4.70 16.66 2.88
C ASN A 111 -5.96 15.80 2.79
N LYS A 112 -7.06 16.37 2.26
CA LYS A 112 -8.32 15.67 2.05
C LYS A 112 -8.17 14.47 1.11
N TYR A 113 -7.39 14.59 0.05
CA TYR A 113 -7.09 13.48 -0.86
C TYR A 113 -6.33 12.36 -0.14
N THR A 114 -5.35 12.70 0.70
CA THR A 114 -4.58 11.74 1.50
C THR A 114 -5.45 11.06 2.57
N GLU A 115 -6.20 11.82 3.36
CA GLU A 115 -7.10 11.31 4.41
C GLU A 115 -8.22 10.40 3.85
N LYS A 116 -8.65 10.63 2.61
CA LYS A 116 -9.66 9.80 1.93
C LYS A 116 -9.06 8.57 1.23
N THR A 117 -7.77 8.30 1.37
CA THR A 117 -7.13 7.15 0.72
C THR A 117 -7.74 5.84 1.24
N ARG A 118 -8.18 5.00 0.30
CA ARG A 118 -8.66 3.65 0.57
C ARG A 118 -7.85 2.65 -0.25
N VAL A 119 -7.56 1.50 0.34
CA VAL A 119 -6.72 0.46 -0.24
C VAL A 119 -7.43 -0.89 -0.20
N LYS A 120 -7.10 -1.77 -1.15
CA LYS A 120 -7.56 -3.18 -1.19
C LYS A 120 -6.71 -4.12 -0.33
N ALA A 121 -5.57 -3.61 0.14
CA ALA A 121 -4.65 -4.27 1.07
C ALA A 121 -4.03 -5.60 0.59
N GLY A 122 -4.12 -5.93 -0.70
CA GLY A 122 -3.69 -7.24 -1.22
C GLY A 122 -4.54 -8.42 -0.75
N ILE A 123 -5.61 -8.18 0.00
CA ILE A 123 -6.49 -9.23 0.56
C ILE A 123 -7.85 -9.19 -0.12
N PHE A 124 -8.35 -7.99 -0.43
CA PHE A 124 -9.72 -7.78 -0.89
C PHE A 124 -9.79 -7.60 -2.40
N GLU A 125 -10.68 -8.33 -3.06
CA GLU A 125 -10.84 -8.23 -4.52
C GLU A 125 -11.61 -6.96 -4.91
N LYS A 126 -12.76 -6.72 -4.26
CA LYS A 126 -13.69 -5.65 -4.61
C LYS A 126 -13.84 -4.59 -3.52
N LYS A 127 -13.55 -4.94 -2.27
CA LYS A 127 -13.71 -4.07 -1.10
C LYS A 127 -12.45 -3.25 -0.86
N LYS A 128 -12.61 -2.08 -0.24
CA LYS A 128 -11.49 -1.23 0.19
C LYS A 128 -11.69 -0.77 1.62
N VAL A 129 -10.59 -0.64 2.35
CA VAL A 129 -10.54 -0.15 3.73
C VAL A 129 -9.81 1.18 3.77
N LYS A 130 -10.03 2.01 4.80
CA LYS A 130 -9.29 3.27 4.93
C LYS A 130 -7.82 2.97 5.22
N ALA A 131 -6.93 3.70 4.56
CA ALA A 131 -5.49 3.55 4.75
C ALA A 131 -5.07 3.76 6.22
N LYS A 132 -5.64 4.77 6.88
CA LYS A 132 -5.36 5.09 8.29
C LYS A 132 -5.80 3.99 9.26
N ASP A 133 -6.96 3.38 9.00
CA ASP A 133 -7.48 2.27 9.80
C ASP A 133 -6.58 1.04 9.63
N LEU A 134 -6.18 0.74 8.38
CA LEU A 134 -5.23 -0.34 8.07
C LEU A 134 -3.88 -0.14 8.77
N LEU A 135 -3.32 1.08 8.68
CA LEU A 135 -2.07 1.43 9.35
C LEU A 135 -2.16 1.25 10.87
N THR A 136 -3.26 1.69 11.47
CA THR A 136 -3.54 1.53 12.91
C THR A 136 -3.68 0.06 13.31
N TYR A 137 -4.29 -0.77 12.45
CA TYR A 137 -4.39 -2.20 12.70
C TYR A 137 -3.01 -2.86 12.65
N ILE A 138 -2.22 -2.57 11.61
CA ILE A 138 -0.90 -3.16 11.41
C ILE A 138 0.04 -2.80 12.57
N SER A 139 0.07 -1.53 12.98
CA SER A 139 0.96 -1.06 14.06
C SER A 139 0.72 -1.75 15.41
N LYS A 140 -0.49 -2.25 15.65
CA LYS A 140 -0.87 -2.96 16.87
C LYS A 140 -0.66 -4.47 16.80
N ASN A 141 -0.77 -5.06 15.60
CA ASN A 141 -0.83 -6.51 15.43
C ASN A 141 0.44 -7.12 14.81
N PHE A 142 1.29 -6.29 14.19
CA PHE A 142 2.52 -6.68 13.50
C PHE A 142 3.63 -5.67 13.82
N THR A 143 3.87 -5.43 15.12
CA THR A 143 4.72 -4.34 15.61
C THR A 143 6.14 -4.39 15.05
N ASP A 144 6.72 -5.58 14.94
CA ASP A 144 8.11 -5.75 14.49
C ASP A 144 8.24 -5.45 13.00
N GLU A 145 7.39 -6.06 12.17
CA GLU A 145 7.33 -5.81 10.73
C GLU A 145 6.99 -4.33 10.45
N PHE A 146 6.02 -3.78 11.20
CA PHE A 146 5.64 -2.38 11.08
C PHE A 146 6.81 -1.43 11.37
N ASN A 147 7.55 -1.64 12.46
CA ASN A 147 8.69 -0.79 12.81
C ASN A 147 9.80 -0.87 11.76
N GLN A 148 10.05 -2.05 11.18
CA GLN A 148 11.00 -2.20 10.08
C GLN A 148 10.54 -1.45 8.82
N SER A 149 9.27 -1.55 8.45
CA SER A 149 8.73 -0.81 7.30
C SER A 149 8.74 0.71 7.54
N ILE A 150 8.47 1.17 8.76
CA ILE A 150 8.56 2.59 9.14
C ILE A 150 10.00 3.08 9.08
N GLN A 151 10.98 2.28 9.50
CA GLN A 151 12.39 2.66 9.36
C GLN A 151 12.75 2.92 7.90
N LYS A 152 12.33 2.07 6.96
CA LYS A 152 12.52 2.29 5.52
C LYS A 152 11.87 3.59 5.03
N LEU A 153 10.69 3.92 5.57
CA LEU A 153 9.98 5.16 5.26
C LEU A 153 10.75 6.39 5.80
N VAL A 154 11.31 6.29 7.00
CA VAL A 154 12.14 7.35 7.60
C VAL A 154 13.43 7.55 6.80
N GLU A 155 14.10 6.47 6.42
CA GLU A 155 15.35 6.46 5.64
C GLU A 155 15.15 6.76 4.15
N PHE A 156 13.91 6.95 3.69
CA PHE A 156 13.60 7.23 2.29
C PHE A 156 14.28 8.53 1.82
N ASP A 157 15.23 8.38 0.90
CA ASP A 157 16.04 9.47 0.35
C ASP A 157 15.21 10.36 -0.60
N LEU A 158 14.68 11.45 -0.03
CA LEU A 158 13.89 12.44 -0.76
C LEU A 158 14.70 13.23 -1.79
N ILE A 159 16.02 13.34 -1.61
CA ILE A 159 16.88 14.06 -2.56
C ILE A 159 17.03 13.20 -3.81
N ARG A 160 17.46 11.95 -3.65
CA ARG A 160 17.56 10.99 -4.75
C ARG A 160 16.22 10.78 -5.45
N TYR A 161 15.12 10.71 -4.70
CA TYR A 161 13.78 10.64 -5.28
C TYR A 161 13.48 11.87 -6.14
N SER A 162 13.78 13.07 -5.66
CA SER A 162 13.53 14.31 -6.40
C SER A 162 14.35 14.38 -7.69
N ASP A 163 15.64 14.02 -7.63
CA ASP A 163 16.52 13.94 -8.80
C ASP A 163 16.00 12.93 -9.83
N PHE A 164 15.53 11.76 -9.35
CA PHE A 164 14.92 10.77 -10.22
C PHE A 164 13.69 11.31 -10.94
N ILE A 165 12.75 11.96 -10.24
CA ILE A 165 11.55 12.53 -10.87
C ILE A 165 11.90 13.62 -11.87
N GLN A 166 12.86 14.50 -11.55
CA GLN A 166 13.30 15.56 -12.46
C GLN A 166 13.95 15.01 -13.73
N SER A 167 14.62 13.85 -13.64
CA SER A 167 15.26 13.18 -14.78
C SER A 167 14.28 12.54 -15.79
N LEU A 168 13.00 12.43 -15.47
CA LEU A 168 12.00 11.79 -16.32
C LEU A 168 11.41 12.76 -17.34
N ASP A 169 11.97 12.78 -18.54
CA ASP A 169 11.51 13.62 -19.66
C ASP A 169 10.11 13.29 -20.17
N ILE A 170 9.59 12.10 -19.86
CA ILE A 170 8.25 11.67 -20.25
C ILE A 170 7.13 12.36 -19.46
N LEU A 171 7.46 12.97 -18.31
CA LEU A 171 6.50 13.60 -17.42
C LEU A 171 6.31 15.07 -17.78
N SER A 172 5.07 15.54 -17.75
CA SER A 172 4.80 16.97 -17.79
C SER A 172 5.31 17.68 -16.52
N GLU A 173 5.48 18.99 -16.58
CA GLU A 173 5.89 19.77 -15.40
C GLU A 173 4.85 19.69 -14.27
N ALA A 174 3.56 19.61 -14.61
CA ALA A 174 2.49 19.42 -13.63
C ALA A 174 2.59 18.05 -12.94
N GLN A 175 2.91 17.00 -13.69
CA GLN A 175 3.12 15.65 -13.14
C GLN A 175 4.36 15.60 -12.25
N LYS A 176 5.48 16.20 -12.67
CA LYS A 176 6.69 16.30 -11.85
C LYS A 176 6.40 17.04 -10.54
N ASP A 177 5.80 18.22 -10.61
CA ASP A 177 5.45 19.02 -9.44
C ASP A 177 4.51 18.26 -8.49
N TRP A 178 3.50 17.58 -9.03
CA TRP A 178 2.64 16.70 -8.24
C TRP A 178 3.41 15.59 -7.53
N LEU A 179 4.26 14.84 -8.23
CA LEU A 179 5.03 13.73 -7.65
C LEU A 179 6.02 14.20 -6.59
N LEU A 180 6.66 15.35 -6.81
CA LEU A 180 7.57 15.99 -5.86
C LEU A 180 6.85 16.50 -4.61
N ASN A 181 5.54 16.79 -4.68
CA ASN A 181 4.77 17.24 -3.53
C ASN A 181 4.01 16.10 -2.81
N ILE A 182 3.34 15.20 -3.54
CA ILE A 182 2.43 14.22 -2.94
C ILE A 182 3.14 13.14 -2.13
N VAL A 183 4.30 12.64 -2.60
CA VAL A 183 5.02 11.57 -1.91
C VAL A 183 5.62 12.07 -0.58
N PRO A 184 6.34 13.21 -0.54
CA PRO A 184 6.81 13.77 0.74
C PRO A 184 5.64 14.15 1.66
N PHE A 185 4.56 14.71 1.11
CA PHE A 185 3.36 15.05 1.88
C PHE A 185 2.75 13.81 2.55
N ARG A 186 2.55 12.72 1.80
CA ARG A 186 2.02 11.47 2.35
C ARG A 186 2.96 10.81 3.34
N ARG A 187 4.27 10.80 3.06
CA ARG A 187 5.29 10.34 4.02
C ARG A 187 5.12 11.06 5.35
N LYS A 188 5.09 12.40 5.34
CA LYS A 188 4.87 13.21 6.54
C LYS A 188 3.55 12.85 7.23
N LYS A 189 2.44 12.74 6.50
CA LYS A 189 1.13 12.38 7.06
C LYS A 189 1.10 11.00 7.71
N ILE A 190 1.77 10.02 7.12
CA ILE A 190 1.89 8.68 7.70
C ILE A 190 2.64 8.74 9.04
N LEU A 191 3.73 9.50 9.12
CA LEU A 191 4.50 9.70 10.35
C LEU A 191 3.68 10.45 11.43
N GLU A 192 2.93 11.48 11.04
CA GLU A 192 1.98 12.20 11.91
C GLU A 192 0.91 11.23 12.48
N TRP A 193 0.31 10.40 11.64
CA TRP A 193 -0.73 9.45 12.06
C TRP A 193 -0.26 8.42 13.09
N ILE A 194 1.04 8.14 13.15
CA ILE A 194 1.62 7.14 14.05
C ILE A 194 2.33 7.79 15.26
N GLY A 195 2.23 9.13 15.40
CA GLY A 195 2.78 9.87 16.54
C GLY A 195 4.30 9.99 16.53
N ARG A 196 4.94 10.02 15.35
CA ARG A 196 6.39 10.21 15.19
C ARG A 196 6.70 11.53 14.47
N ASP A 197 6.12 12.62 14.94
CA ASP A 197 6.45 13.95 14.43
C ASP A 197 7.85 14.36 14.89
N ASP A 198 8.68 14.73 13.91
CA ASP A 198 10.04 15.27 13.98
C ASP A 198 11.13 14.32 14.55
N GLN A 199 11.61 13.41 13.69
CA GLN A 199 13.05 13.08 13.58
C GLN A 199 13.59 13.59 12.26
#